data_AF-A0A973CZU1-F1
#
_entry.id   AF-A0A973CZU1-F1
#
_cell.length_a   1.000
_cell.length_b   1.000
_cell.length_c   1.000
_cell.angle_alpha   90.00
_cell.angle_beta   90.00
_cell.angle_gamma   90.00
#
_symmetry.space_group_name_H-M   'P 1'
#
loop_
_entity.id
_entity.type
_entity.pdbx_description
1 polymer ?
#
loop_
_entity_poly.entity_id
_entity_poly.type
_entity_poly.pdbx_seq_one_letter_code
_entity_poly.pdbx_strand_id
1 'polypeptide(L)'
;MPNPLMFSGYFLRFILLTASLSVSSLSLGIEDPRSVVENAAQEMTERLITDKDKISSQSYYLEHLVDELLLPYVDHVYMAKRVLAKNWKKTSKEQKKQFVDAFKHKVIRTYAGAFKAFNGEEIQFQKAKFNKQGKKVSVKSSIQRIGGPAINVTYKLYLKKQRWLTYDIIIEGVSLVKSFRDQFQQSIERLGLAKAISEMANEYKSEIPKLKMAGHTWEPYIGKQLPANGLATNIVTEVFTRAGFRVEMNFMPWQRVKNDMEQGDIDISVGSWYNETRAREAQFTKAYLTNELVIVKRKLDKLNYSTTSEFKDYISNKGYRLGVFKDYGYGEEFAEIAPLVSLNFYKYCKKLVRDVAAKKTDLALLDHWTASKSLNKVKNVADHLEIMPTLINRDLHVTISKKRSDHKLIAEAFNKALAQMKQDCSYQSILNKHHYPHH
;
A
#
# COMPACT_ATOMS: atom_id res chain seq x y z
N MET A 1 67.08 -7.70 -17.75
CA MET A 1 67.78 -6.74 -18.65
C MET A 1 68.08 -7.49 -19.95
N PRO A 2 67.91 -6.89 -21.15
CA PRO A 2 67.68 -5.49 -21.46
C PRO A 2 66.32 -5.18 -22.14
N ASN A 3 65.75 -4.04 -21.75
CA ASN A 3 64.99 -3.08 -22.58
C ASN A 3 66.02 -2.21 -23.37
N PRO A 4 65.72 -1.26 -24.28
CA PRO A 4 64.46 -0.55 -24.58
C PRO A 4 64.20 -0.32 -26.11
N LEU A 5 63.09 0.27 -26.56
CA LEU A 5 63.00 1.72 -26.86
C LEU A 5 61.55 2.15 -27.14
N MET A 6 61.16 3.24 -26.48
CA MET A 6 59.91 4.00 -26.61
C MET A 6 59.86 4.84 -27.90
N PHE A 7 58.65 5.19 -28.36
CA PHE A 7 58.25 6.58 -28.67
C PHE A 7 56.70 6.68 -28.78
N SER A 8 56.09 7.43 -27.86
CA SER A 8 55.18 8.59 -28.05
C SER A 8 54.19 8.56 -29.25
N GLY A 9 52.93 8.97 -29.17
CA GLY A 9 52.20 9.84 -28.25
C GLY A 9 50.89 10.24 -28.97
N TYR A 10 49.82 10.41 -28.20
CA TYR A 10 48.51 11.01 -28.49
C TYR A 10 48.19 11.46 -29.93
N PHE A 11 47.06 10.99 -30.51
CA PHE A 11 45.97 11.91 -30.91
C PHE A 11 44.65 11.17 -31.21
N LEU A 12 43.63 11.60 -30.47
CA LEU A 12 42.20 11.41 -30.67
C LEU A 12 41.77 11.71 -32.12
N ARG A 13 40.85 10.93 -32.72
CA ARG A 13 39.63 11.44 -33.38
C ARG A 13 38.75 10.31 -33.99
N PHE A 14 37.52 10.26 -33.47
CA PHE A 14 36.26 9.89 -34.14
C PHE A 14 36.17 8.58 -34.92
N ILE A 15 35.73 7.51 -34.22
CA ILE A 15 34.90 6.47 -34.83
C ILE A 15 33.47 6.72 -34.37
N LEU A 16 32.64 7.20 -35.31
CA LEU A 16 31.18 7.18 -35.24
C LEU A 16 30.75 5.70 -35.22
N LEU A 17 30.71 5.11 -34.03
CA LEU A 17 30.09 3.82 -33.81
C LEU A 17 28.57 4.04 -33.87
N THR A 18 27.97 3.79 -35.02
CA THR A 18 26.51 3.62 -35.12
C THR A 18 26.15 2.39 -34.31
N ALA A 19 25.89 2.59 -33.01
CA ALA A 19 25.24 1.61 -32.18
C ALA A 19 23.82 1.44 -32.73
N SER A 20 23.64 0.42 -33.55
CA SER A 20 22.33 -0.14 -33.86
C SER A 20 21.72 -0.58 -32.54
N LEU A 21 20.98 0.33 -31.89
CA LEU A 21 20.06 0.01 -30.83
C LEU A 21 19.02 -0.92 -31.45
N SER A 22 19.24 -2.23 -31.27
CA SER A 22 18.18 -3.20 -31.32
C SER A 22 17.17 -2.80 -30.25
N VAL A 23 16.23 -1.94 -30.63
CA VAL A 23 15.01 -1.73 -29.87
C VAL A 23 14.32 -3.08 -29.91
N SER A 24 14.51 -3.87 -28.86
CA SER A 24 13.65 -5.01 -28.57
C SER A 24 12.25 -4.43 -28.40
N SER A 25 11.50 -4.38 -29.49
CA SER A 25 10.07 -4.16 -29.45
C SER A 25 9.51 -5.27 -28.56
N LEU A 26 9.11 -4.91 -27.34
CA LEU A 26 8.26 -5.75 -26.51
C LEU A 26 7.03 -6.05 -27.36
N SER A 27 7.01 -7.25 -27.94
CA SER A 27 5.82 -7.82 -28.53
C SER A 27 4.77 -7.83 -27.42
N LEU A 28 3.73 -7.01 -27.55
CA LEU A 28 2.47 -7.12 -26.82
C LEU A 28 1.72 -8.39 -27.28
N GLY A 29 2.42 -9.53 -27.21
CA GLY A 29 1.85 -10.84 -27.46
C GLY A 29 0.96 -11.24 -26.30
N ILE A 30 -0.15 -11.90 -26.62
CA ILE A 30 -0.93 -12.60 -25.59
C ILE A 30 0.01 -13.63 -24.94
N GLU A 31 0.19 -13.54 -23.63
CA GLU A 31 1.03 -14.47 -22.88
C GLU A 31 0.59 -15.92 -23.13
N ASP A 32 1.55 -16.84 -23.19
CA ASP A 32 1.24 -18.26 -23.36
C ASP A 32 0.42 -18.75 -22.14
N PRO A 33 -0.73 -19.43 -22.35
CA PRO A 33 -1.60 -19.82 -21.25
C PRO A 33 -0.97 -20.82 -20.28
N ARG A 34 0.03 -21.62 -20.70
CA ARG A 34 0.78 -22.46 -19.77
C ARG A 34 1.66 -21.56 -18.89
N SER A 35 2.41 -20.63 -19.47
CA SER A 35 3.25 -19.68 -18.71
C SER A 35 2.46 -18.92 -17.66
N VAL A 36 1.24 -18.46 -18.00
CA VAL A 36 0.34 -17.78 -17.03
C VAL A 36 0.10 -18.61 -15.77
N VAL A 37 -0.17 -19.91 -15.92
CA VAL A 37 -0.43 -20.80 -14.78
C VAL A 37 0.86 -21.17 -14.05
N GLU A 38 1.92 -21.44 -14.82
CA GLU A 38 3.23 -21.84 -14.31
C GLU A 38 3.85 -20.74 -13.45
N ASN A 39 3.83 -19.49 -13.92
CA ASN A 39 4.31 -18.32 -13.18
C ASN A 39 3.53 -18.12 -11.87
N ALA A 40 2.21 -18.14 -11.93
CA ALA A 40 1.37 -17.98 -10.74
C ALA A 40 1.59 -19.11 -9.71
N ALA A 41 1.79 -20.35 -10.18
CA ALA A 41 2.09 -21.48 -9.32
C ALA A 41 3.49 -21.35 -8.68
N GLN A 42 4.50 -20.93 -9.47
CA GLN A 42 5.86 -20.74 -8.99
C GLN A 42 5.94 -19.66 -7.91
N GLU A 43 5.35 -18.48 -8.16
CA GLU A 43 5.31 -17.38 -7.18
C GLU A 43 4.59 -17.80 -5.89
N MET A 44 3.45 -18.50 -6.02
CA MET A 44 2.73 -19.03 -4.87
C MET A 44 3.58 -20.04 -4.10
N THR A 45 4.22 -20.99 -4.78
CA THR A 45 5.08 -22.01 -4.17
C THR A 45 6.25 -21.38 -3.41
N GLU A 46 6.92 -20.39 -3.99
CA GLU A 46 8.01 -19.67 -3.33
C GLU A 46 7.52 -19.02 -2.02
N ARG A 47 6.37 -18.35 -2.05
CA ARG A 47 5.78 -17.70 -0.87
C ARG A 47 5.27 -18.69 0.16
N LEU A 48 4.72 -19.83 -0.25
CA LEU A 48 4.32 -20.91 0.66
C LEU A 48 5.51 -21.48 1.45
N ILE A 49 6.69 -21.56 0.83
CA ILE A 49 7.91 -22.06 1.48
C ILE A 49 8.54 -20.98 2.36
N THR A 50 8.67 -19.76 1.85
CA THR A 50 9.38 -18.66 2.54
C THR A 50 8.56 -18.05 3.69
N ASP A 51 7.23 -18.05 3.60
CA ASP A 51 6.34 -17.45 4.61
C ASP A 51 5.61 -18.47 5.51
N LYS A 52 6.14 -19.70 5.64
CA LYS A 52 5.50 -20.77 6.45
C LYS A 52 5.06 -20.32 7.84
N ASP A 53 5.91 -19.58 8.56
CA ASP A 53 5.61 -19.10 9.91
C ASP A 53 4.41 -18.15 9.91
N LYS A 54 4.29 -17.28 8.90
CA LYS A 54 3.15 -16.35 8.77
C LYS A 54 1.88 -17.11 8.42
N ILE A 55 1.94 -18.05 7.48
CA ILE A 55 0.80 -18.91 7.11
C ILE A 55 0.30 -19.72 8.32
N SER A 56 1.22 -20.10 9.22
CA SER A 56 0.91 -20.88 10.43
C SER A 56 0.35 -20.01 11.56
N SER A 57 0.92 -18.82 11.78
CA SER A 57 0.60 -17.94 12.91
C SER A 57 -0.48 -16.89 12.62
N GLN A 58 -0.74 -16.58 11.35
CA GLN A 58 -1.69 -15.57 10.90
C GLN A 58 -2.77 -16.24 10.04
N SER A 59 -3.97 -16.40 10.59
CA SER A 59 -5.04 -17.18 9.92
C SER A 59 -5.43 -16.62 8.55
N TYR A 60 -5.30 -15.31 8.36
CA TYR A 60 -5.63 -14.59 7.13
C TYR A 60 -4.50 -14.57 6.08
N TYR A 61 -3.25 -14.91 6.42
CA TYR A 61 -2.11 -14.61 5.53
C TYR A 61 -2.17 -15.43 4.23
N LEU A 62 -2.69 -16.65 4.31
CA LEU A 62 -2.94 -17.44 3.12
C LEU A 62 -3.99 -16.79 2.20
N GLU A 63 -5.04 -16.17 2.77
CA GLU A 63 -6.03 -15.42 1.99
C GLU A 63 -5.37 -14.25 1.26
N HIS A 64 -4.46 -13.54 1.93
CA HIS A 64 -3.67 -12.45 1.34
C HIS A 64 -2.80 -12.93 0.16
N LEU A 65 -2.06 -14.04 0.31
CA LEU A 65 -1.25 -14.60 -0.79
C LEU A 65 -2.11 -15.00 -2.00
N VAL A 66 -3.28 -15.58 -1.77
CA VAL A 66 -4.20 -15.94 -2.86
C VAL A 66 -4.72 -14.69 -3.57
N ASP A 67 -5.07 -13.64 -2.81
CA ASP A 67 -5.54 -12.36 -3.36
C ASP A 67 -4.45 -11.66 -4.18
N GLU A 68 -3.20 -11.71 -3.72
CA GLU A 68 -2.04 -11.09 -4.36
C GLU A 68 -1.60 -11.86 -5.63
N LEU A 69 -1.39 -13.17 -5.51
CA LEU A 69 -0.64 -13.96 -6.49
C LEU A 69 -1.53 -14.73 -7.47
N LEU A 70 -2.72 -15.17 -7.02
CA LEU A 70 -3.59 -16.03 -7.84
C LEU A 70 -4.75 -15.27 -8.47
N LEU A 71 -5.41 -14.37 -7.74
CA LEU A 71 -6.57 -13.64 -8.26
C LEU A 71 -6.34 -12.81 -9.53
N PRO A 72 -5.13 -12.26 -9.81
CA PRO A 72 -4.87 -11.62 -11.09
C PRO A 72 -5.08 -12.53 -12.31
N TYR A 73 -5.00 -13.85 -12.11
CA TYR A 73 -5.08 -14.89 -13.15
C TYR A 73 -6.35 -15.76 -13.03
N VAL A 74 -7.20 -15.51 -12.03
CA VAL A 74 -8.42 -16.30 -11.75
C VAL A 74 -9.66 -15.42 -11.82
N ASP A 75 -10.61 -15.77 -12.70
CA ASP A 75 -11.91 -15.09 -12.76
C ASP A 75 -12.89 -15.69 -11.75
N HIS A 76 -12.62 -15.46 -10.46
CA HIS A 76 -13.42 -15.96 -9.34
C HIS A 76 -14.88 -15.46 -9.39
N VAL A 77 -15.13 -14.28 -9.96
CA VAL A 77 -16.48 -13.76 -10.20
C VAL A 77 -17.20 -14.61 -11.24
N TYR A 78 -16.55 -14.95 -12.34
CA TYR A 78 -17.11 -15.83 -13.36
C TYR A 78 -17.30 -17.26 -12.84
N MET A 79 -16.38 -17.76 -12.00
CA MET A 79 -16.56 -19.03 -11.28
C MET A 79 -17.80 -18.99 -10.38
N ALA A 80 -17.93 -17.99 -9.52
CA ALA A 80 -19.10 -17.79 -8.67
C ALA A 80 -20.41 -17.69 -9.48
N LYS A 81 -20.39 -16.98 -10.61
CA LYS A 81 -21.51 -16.93 -11.55
C LYS A 81 -21.87 -18.32 -12.09
N ARG A 82 -20.87 -19.15 -12.41
CA ARG A 82 -21.10 -20.53 -12.83
C ARG A 82 -21.62 -21.40 -11.67
N VAL A 83 -21.27 -21.14 -10.43
CA VAL A 83 -21.82 -21.83 -9.25
C VAL A 83 -23.30 -21.48 -9.04
N LEU A 84 -23.68 -20.19 -9.12
CA LEU A 84 -25.09 -19.77 -9.02
C LEU A 84 -25.94 -20.17 -10.23
N ALA A 85 -25.33 -20.35 -11.40
CA ALA A 85 -25.98 -20.78 -12.64
C ALA A 85 -27.25 -19.94 -12.94
N LYS A 86 -28.42 -20.59 -13.09
CA LYS A 86 -29.70 -19.94 -13.39
C LYS A 86 -30.10 -18.90 -12.33
N ASN A 87 -29.67 -19.08 -11.08
CA ASN A 87 -30.01 -18.18 -9.97
C ASN A 87 -29.27 -16.85 -10.04
N TRP A 88 -28.12 -16.77 -10.73
CA TRP A 88 -27.34 -15.53 -10.87
C TRP A 88 -28.17 -14.35 -11.39
N LYS A 89 -29.09 -14.60 -12.32
CA LYS A 89 -29.95 -13.53 -12.87
C LYS A 89 -30.94 -12.99 -11.83
N LYS A 90 -31.36 -13.82 -10.86
CA LYS A 90 -32.34 -13.49 -9.81
C LYS A 90 -31.71 -12.86 -8.56
N THR A 91 -30.39 -12.95 -8.42
CA THR A 91 -29.64 -12.42 -7.26
C THR A 91 -29.41 -10.91 -7.37
N SER A 92 -29.63 -10.16 -6.29
CA SER A 92 -29.33 -8.72 -6.23
C SER A 92 -27.83 -8.44 -6.35
N LYS A 93 -27.46 -7.17 -6.55
CA LYS A 93 -26.03 -6.77 -6.66
C LYS A 93 -25.29 -7.03 -5.34
N GLU A 94 -25.92 -6.70 -4.22
CA GLU A 94 -25.39 -6.86 -2.87
C GLU A 94 -25.21 -8.35 -2.55
N GLN A 95 -26.23 -9.17 -2.86
CA GLN A 95 -26.16 -10.62 -2.67
C GLN A 95 -25.11 -11.28 -3.58
N LYS A 96 -24.93 -10.80 -4.83
CA LYS A 96 -23.85 -11.27 -5.71
C LYS A 96 -22.49 -11.00 -5.10
N LYS A 97 -22.27 -9.79 -4.57
CA LYS A 97 -21.02 -9.45 -3.89
C LYS A 97 -20.77 -10.34 -2.68
N GLN A 98 -21.77 -10.47 -1.80
CA GLN A 98 -21.69 -11.35 -0.63
C GLN A 98 -21.37 -12.79 -1.02
N PHE A 99 -22.03 -13.32 -2.05
CA PHE A 99 -21.79 -14.68 -2.53
C PHE A 99 -20.41 -14.85 -3.16
N VAL A 100 -19.95 -13.90 -3.98
CA VAL A 100 -18.63 -13.94 -4.60
C VAL A 100 -17.53 -13.93 -3.53
N ASP A 101 -17.63 -13.03 -2.55
CA ASP A 101 -16.67 -12.93 -1.45
C ASP A 101 -16.66 -14.24 -0.63
N ALA A 102 -17.84 -14.74 -0.24
CA ALA A 102 -17.97 -15.97 0.51
C ALA A 102 -17.46 -17.20 -0.26
N PHE A 103 -17.74 -17.27 -1.56
CA PHE A 103 -17.25 -18.33 -2.44
C PHE A 103 -15.72 -18.33 -2.53
N LYS A 104 -15.11 -17.16 -2.67
CA LYS A 104 -13.66 -17.01 -2.64
C LYS A 104 -13.08 -17.61 -1.35
N HIS A 105 -13.56 -17.17 -0.18
CA HIS A 105 -13.05 -17.66 1.10
C HIS A 105 -13.34 -19.15 1.32
N LYS A 106 -14.50 -19.66 0.89
CA LYS A 106 -14.83 -21.08 0.96
C LYS A 106 -13.81 -21.92 0.19
N VAL A 107 -13.45 -21.49 -1.03
CA VAL A 107 -12.43 -22.18 -1.83
C VAL A 107 -11.08 -22.16 -1.11
N ILE A 108 -10.63 -20.99 -0.66
CA ILE A 108 -9.35 -20.85 0.06
C ILE A 108 -9.32 -21.77 1.29
N ARG A 109 -10.36 -21.73 2.12
CA ARG A 109 -10.46 -22.53 3.35
C ARG A 109 -10.51 -24.04 3.07
N THR A 110 -11.20 -24.46 2.00
CA THR A 110 -11.29 -25.87 1.60
C THR A 110 -9.92 -26.45 1.24
N TYR A 111 -9.04 -25.65 0.61
CA TYR A 111 -7.71 -26.08 0.18
C TYR A 111 -6.57 -25.57 1.07
N ALA A 112 -6.89 -24.85 2.16
CA ALA A 112 -5.89 -24.26 3.05
C ALA A 112 -4.94 -25.31 3.65
N GLY A 113 -5.46 -26.49 4.00
CA GLY A 113 -4.64 -27.60 4.50
C GLY A 113 -3.61 -28.06 3.47
N ALA A 114 -3.97 -28.13 2.19
CA ALA A 114 -3.05 -28.51 1.13
C ALA A 114 -1.97 -27.45 0.91
N PHE A 115 -2.34 -26.16 0.91
CA PHE A 115 -1.37 -25.06 0.84
C PHE A 115 -0.40 -25.08 2.03
N LYS A 116 -0.88 -25.37 3.24
CA LYS A 116 -0.04 -25.47 4.44
C LYS A 116 0.89 -26.69 4.43
N ALA A 117 0.44 -27.80 3.86
CA ALA A 117 1.22 -29.03 3.76
C ALA A 117 2.27 -29.00 2.63
N PHE A 118 2.11 -28.10 1.66
CA PHE A 118 3.03 -27.97 0.53
C PHE A 118 4.45 -27.64 1.03
N ASN A 119 5.43 -28.41 0.56
CA ASN A 119 6.81 -28.37 1.02
C ASN A 119 7.82 -28.32 -0.13
N GLY A 120 7.40 -27.83 -1.30
CA GLY A 120 8.28 -27.74 -2.47
C GLY A 120 8.17 -28.93 -3.41
N GLU A 121 7.03 -29.62 -3.42
CA GLU A 121 6.73 -30.67 -4.39
C GLU A 121 6.93 -30.14 -5.83
N GLU A 122 7.59 -30.95 -6.67
CA GLU A 122 7.81 -30.59 -8.07
C GLU A 122 6.47 -30.55 -8.81
N ILE A 123 6.22 -29.46 -9.56
CA ILE A 123 5.03 -29.29 -10.39
C ILE A 123 5.41 -29.37 -11.86
N GLN A 124 4.99 -30.43 -12.52
CA GLN A 124 5.28 -30.65 -13.95
C GLN A 124 4.12 -30.21 -14.82
N PHE A 125 4.32 -29.18 -15.64
CA PHE A 125 3.31 -28.65 -16.57
C PHE A 125 3.37 -29.30 -17.94
N GLN A 126 2.20 -29.63 -18.49
CA GLN A 126 2.04 -30.13 -19.85
C GLN A 126 1.71 -29.01 -20.83
N LYS A 127 1.89 -29.28 -22.13
CA LYS A 127 1.52 -28.35 -23.21
C LYS A 127 0.03 -27.98 -23.14
N ALA A 128 -0.25 -26.70 -23.36
CA ALA A 128 -1.59 -26.14 -23.48
C ALA A 128 -2.40 -26.83 -24.59
N LYS A 129 -3.62 -27.28 -24.28
CA LYS A 129 -4.56 -27.88 -25.24
C LYS A 129 -5.72 -26.92 -25.52
N PHE A 130 -5.68 -26.29 -26.70
CA PHE A 130 -6.69 -25.33 -27.14
C PHE A 130 -7.97 -26.03 -27.61
N ASN A 131 -9.11 -25.36 -27.44
CA ASN A 131 -10.35 -25.76 -28.10
C ASN A 131 -10.34 -25.35 -29.58
N LYS A 132 -11.29 -25.87 -30.37
CA LYS A 132 -11.40 -25.58 -31.81
C LYS A 132 -11.42 -24.08 -32.16
N GLN A 133 -11.99 -23.23 -31.29
CA GLN A 133 -12.06 -21.79 -31.54
C GLN A 133 -10.86 -21.00 -31.01
N GLY A 134 -9.89 -21.65 -30.36
CA GLY A 134 -8.72 -20.99 -29.74
C GLY A 134 -9.04 -20.07 -28.56
N LYS A 135 -10.30 -19.96 -28.11
CA LYS A 135 -10.74 -19.05 -27.03
C LYS A 135 -10.75 -19.70 -25.64
N LYS A 136 -10.60 -21.03 -25.58
CA LYS A 136 -10.49 -21.79 -24.34
C LYS A 136 -9.33 -22.75 -24.43
N VAL A 137 -8.70 -23.00 -23.30
CA VAL A 137 -7.51 -23.85 -23.22
C VAL A 137 -7.53 -24.64 -21.93
N SER A 138 -6.96 -25.85 -21.99
CA SER A 138 -6.68 -26.67 -20.81
C SER A 138 -5.17 -26.80 -20.64
N VAL A 139 -4.67 -26.43 -19.47
CA VAL A 139 -3.29 -26.69 -19.06
C VAL A 139 -3.37 -27.76 -17.98
N LYS A 140 -2.55 -28.80 -18.09
CA LYS A 140 -2.48 -29.88 -17.09
C LYS A 140 -1.17 -29.77 -16.33
N SER A 141 -1.20 -30.08 -15.04
CA SER A 141 0.01 -30.27 -14.23
C SER A 141 -0.09 -31.54 -13.38
N SER A 142 1.07 -32.04 -12.98
CA SER A 142 1.24 -33.12 -12.02
C SER A 142 2.10 -32.65 -10.86
N ILE A 143 1.58 -32.71 -9.63
CA ILE A 143 2.32 -32.35 -8.40
C ILE A 143 2.90 -33.64 -7.81
N GLN A 144 4.22 -33.74 -7.77
CA GLN A 144 4.94 -34.94 -7.34
C GLN A 144 5.06 -34.97 -5.81
N ARG A 145 4.28 -35.82 -5.15
CA ARG A 145 4.31 -35.97 -3.68
C ARG A 145 5.44 -36.87 -3.24
N ILE A 146 6.07 -36.54 -2.11
CA ILE A 146 7.02 -37.44 -1.46
C ILE A 146 6.25 -38.63 -0.86
N GLY A 147 6.56 -39.85 -1.29
CA GLY A 147 6.00 -41.08 -0.72
C GLY A 147 4.51 -41.33 -1.03
N GLY A 148 3.94 -40.68 -2.06
CA GLY A 148 2.55 -40.87 -2.46
C GLY A 148 2.31 -40.66 -3.96
N PRO A 149 1.11 -40.98 -4.47
CA PRO A 149 0.77 -40.76 -5.87
C PRO A 149 0.77 -39.26 -6.22
N ALA A 150 1.15 -38.95 -7.46
CA ALA A 150 1.13 -37.58 -7.96
C ALA A 150 -0.31 -37.04 -8.06
N ILE A 151 -0.48 -35.74 -7.79
CA ILE A 151 -1.78 -35.06 -7.89
C ILE A 151 -1.90 -34.40 -9.26
N ASN A 152 -2.88 -34.83 -10.03
CA ASN A 152 -3.22 -34.29 -11.33
C ASN A 152 -4.16 -33.10 -11.19
N VAL A 153 -3.73 -31.95 -11.74
CA VAL A 153 -4.53 -30.72 -11.78
C VAL A 153 -4.73 -30.31 -13.24
N THR A 154 -5.95 -29.94 -13.61
CA THR A 154 -6.26 -29.33 -14.91
C THR A 154 -6.87 -27.96 -14.71
N TYR A 155 -6.19 -26.94 -15.22
CA TYR A 155 -6.65 -25.56 -15.25
C TYR A 155 -7.43 -25.33 -16.54
N LYS A 156 -8.67 -24.83 -16.42
CA LYS A 156 -9.48 -24.42 -17.56
C LYS A 156 -9.42 -22.92 -17.67
N LEU A 157 -8.83 -22.41 -18.76
CA LEU A 157 -8.69 -20.99 -19.02
C LEU A 157 -9.51 -20.55 -20.22
N TYR A 158 -9.87 -19.28 -20.24
CA TYR A 158 -10.49 -18.63 -21.37
C TYR A 158 -9.84 -17.26 -21.63
N LEU A 159 -9.82 -16.86 -22.89
CA LEU A 159 -9.26 -15.58 -23.29
C LEU A 159 -10.28 -14.47 -23.10
N LYS A 160 -9.93 -13.43 -22.33
CA LYS A 160 -10.76 -12.24 -22.10
C LYS A 160 -9.88 -11.00 -22.12
N LYS A 161 -10.17 -10.06 -23.02
CA LYS A 161 -9.41 -8.81 -23.19
C LYS A 161 -7.90 -9.06 -23.28
N GLN A 162 -7.50 -10.01 -24.15
CA GLN A 162 -6.10 -10.41 -24.35
C GLN A 162 -5.39 -11.00 -23.11
N ARG A 163 -6.14 -11.45 -22.10
CA ARG A 163 -5.61 -12.14 -20.92
C ARG A 163 -6.25 -13.50 -20.75
N TRP A 164 -5.44 -14.50 -20.45
CA TRP A 164 -5.93 -15.81 -20.03
C TRP A 164 -6.37 -15.74 -18.58
N LEU A 165 -7.58 -16.22 -18.31
CA LEU A 165 -8.11 -16.30 -16.95
C LEU A 165 -8.61 -17.71 -16.68
N THR A 166 -8.18 -18.27 -15.56
CA THR A 166 -8.69 -19.54 -15.06
C THR A 166 -10.13 -19.38 -14.60
N TYR A 167 -11.01 -20.26 -15.07
CA TYR A 167 -12.45 -20.26 -14.75
C TYR A 167 -12.95 -21.60 -14.18
N ASP A 168 -12.07 -22.59 -14.07
CA ASP A 168 -12.30 -23.87 -13.42
C ASP A 168 -10.96 -24.53 -13.12
N ILE A 169 -10.92 -25.29 -12.02
CA ILE A 169 -9.78 -26.14 -11.66
C ILE A 169 -10.35 -27.53 -11.44
N ILE A 170 -9.74 -28.53 -12.06
CA ILE A 170 -10.11 -29.93 -11.91
C ILE A 170 -8.97 -30.64 -11.19
N ILE A 171 -9.25 -31.21 -10.03
CA ILE A 171 -8.26 -31.93 -9.22
C ILE A 171 -8.71 -33.39 -9.17
N GLU A 172 -7.86 -34.32 -9.58
CA GLU A 172 -8.20 -35.76 -9.63
C GLU A 172 -9.51 -36.03 -10.39
N GLY A 173 -9.72 -35.33 -11.50
CA GLY A 173 -10.93 -35.47 -12.34
C GLY A 173 -12.17 -34.73 -11.81
N VAL A 174 -12.12 -34.14 -10.61
CA VAL A 174 -13.26 -33.45 -9.99
C VAL A 174 -13.16 -31.93 -10.24
N SER A 175 -14.15 -31.37 -10.95
CA SER A 175 -14.24 -29.92 -11.16
C SER A 175 -14.67 -29.20 -9.89
N LEU A 176 -13.86 -28.23 -9.47
CA LEU A 176 -14.15 -27.34 -8.37
C LEU A 176 -15.48 -26.62 -8.57
N VAL A 177 -15.67 -25.95 -9.72
CA VAL A 177 -16.90 -25.18 -9.97
C VAL A 177 -18.14 -26.07 -10.00
N LYS A 178 -18.03 -27.28 -10.55
CA LYS A 178 -19.14 -28.24 -10.55
C LYS A 178 -19.47 -28.69 -9.12
N SER A 179 -18.47 -29.14 -8.36
CA SER A 179 -18.70 -29.61 -6.98
C SER A 179 -19.32 -28.54 -6.10
N PHE A 180 -18.83 -27.30 -6.17
CA PHE A 180 -19.43 -26.19 -5.41
C PHE A 180 -20.82 -25.81 -5.90
N ARG A 181 -21.10 -25.90 -7.21
CA ARG A 181 -22.46 -25.73 -7.74
C ARG A 181 -23.40 -26.75 -7.13
N ASP A 182 -23.05 -28.03 -7.21
CA ASP A 182 -23.92 -29.12 -6.78
C ASP A 182 -24.24 -28.99 -5.28
N GLN A 183 -23.23 -28.70 -4.45
CA GLN A 183 -23.42 -28.42 -3.02
C GLN A 183 -24.31 -27.18 -2.77
N PHE A 184 -24.07 -26.07 -3.48
CA PHE A 184 -24.79 -24.83 -3.23
C PHE A 184 -26.24 -24.88 -3.73
N GLN A 185 -26.52 -25.63 -4.82
CA GLN A 185 -27.91 -25.86 -5.26
C GLN A 185 -28.71 -26.61 -4.20
N GLN A 186 -28.13 -27.61 -3.52
CA GLN A 186 -28.79 -28.29 -2.40
C GLN A 186 -29.11 -27.32 -1.26
N SER A 187 -28.21 -26.38 -0.95
CA SER A 187 -28.49 -25.32 0.04
C SER A 187 -29.63 -24.40 -0.39
N ILE A 188 -29.70 -24.03 -1.68
CA ILE A 188 -30.78 -23.21 -2.23
C ILE A 188 -32.12 -23.94 -2.19
N GLU A 189 -32.14 -25.23 -2.53
CA GLU A 189 -33.35 -26.07 -2.48
C GLU A 189 -33.90 -26.19 -1.06
N ARG A 190 -33.01 -26.33 -0.07
CA ARG A 190 -33.39 -26.45 1.35
C ARG A 190 -33.82 -25.12 1.99
N LEU A 191 -33.16 -24.01 1.66
CA LEU A 191 -33.26 -22.76 2.43
C LEU A 191 -33.83 -21.57 1.64
N GLY A 192 -33.92 -21.70 0.33
CA GLY A 192 -34.10 -20.56 -0.58
C GLY A 192 -32.80 -19.79 -0.82
N LEU A 193 -32.75 -19.06 -1.94
CA LEU A 193 -31.55 -18.40 -2.46
C LEU A 193 -30.96 -17.36 -1.48
N ALA A 194 -31.80 -16.48 -0.93
CA ALA A 194 -31.32 -15.40 -0.06
C ALA A 194 -30.70 -15.95 1.23
N LYS A 195 -31.34 -16.93 1.87
CA LYS A 195 -30.86 -17.55 3.10
C LYS A 195 -29.61 -18.38 2.87
N ALA A 196 -29.54 -19.16 1.78
CA ALA A 196 -28.35 -19.91 1.41
C ALA A 196 -27.12 -19.00 1.20
N ILE A 197 -27.29 -17.85 0.53
CA ILE A 197 -26.22 -16.85 0.38
C ILE A 197 -25.82 -16.27 1.74
N SER A 198 -26.79 -15.92 2.58
CA SER A 198 -26.52 -15.34 3.91
C SER A 198 -25.79 -16.32 4.83
N GLU A 199 -26.17 -17.60 4.84
CA GLU A 199 -25.50 -18.63 5.65
C GLU A 199 -24.05 -18.83 5.20
N MET A 200 -23.82 -18.96 3.89
CA MET A 200 -22.48 -19.09 3.33
C MET A 200 -21.62 -17.84 3.62
N ALA A 201 -22.18 -16.64 3.45
CA ALA A 201 -21.49 -15.40 3.77
C ALA A 201 -21.18 -15.25 5.26
N ASN A 202 -21.98 -15.86 6.13
CA ASN A 202 -21.70 -15.87 7.56
C ASN A 202 -20.61 -16.87 7.94
N GLU A 203 -20.60 -18.04 7.31
CA GLU A 203 -19.63 -19.11 7.55
C GLU A 203 -18.24 -18.79 6.96
N TYR A 204 -18.20 -18.11 5.81
CA TYR A 204 -16.98 -17.82 5.05
C TYR A 204 -16.73 -16.32 4.92
N LYS A 205 -16.65 -15.61 6.05
CA LYS A 205 -16.21 -14.21 6.10
C LYS A 205 -14.70 -14.12 5.85
N SER A 206 -14.24 -12.99 5.32
CA SER A 206 -12.80 -12.72 5.21
C SER A 206 -12.22 -12.70 6.61
N GLU A 207 -11.11 -13.41 6.81
CA GLU A 207 -10.42 -13.45 8.10
C GLU A 207 -9.43 -12.29 8.24
N ILE A 208 -9.17 -11.54 7.16
CA ILE A 208 -8.27 -10.38 7.17
C ILE A 208 -8.81 -9.34 8.16
N PRO A 209 -8.08 -9.08 9.28
CA PRO A 209 -8.52 -8.14 10.28
C PRO A 209 -8.58 -6.74 9.68
N LYS A 210 -9.67 -6.03 9.96
CA LYS A 210 -9.87 -4.66 9.50
C LYS A 210 -9.42 -3.68 10.56
N LEU A 211 -8.64 -2.69 10.16
CA LEU A 211 -8.25 -1.54 10.98
C LEU A 211 -8.96 -0.28 10.46
N LYS A 212 -9.77 0.33 11.31
CA LYS A 212 -10.34 1.66 11.06
C LYS A 212 -9.23 2.70 11.23
N MET A 213 -8.77 3.24 10.11
CA MET A 213 -7.80 4.32 10.10
C MET A 213 -8.48 5.66 9.99
N ALA A 214 -7.95 6.67 10.67
CA ALA A 214 -8.37 8.04 10.48
C ALA A 214 -7.20 9.01 10.33
N GLY A 215 -7.46 10.14 9.69
CA GLY A 215 -6.48 11.21 9.57
C GLY A 215 -7.12 12.54 9.20
N HIS A 216 -6.49 13.62 9.66
CA HIS A 216 -6.83 14.95 9.20
C HIS A 216 -6.32 15.18 7.77
N THR A 217 -7.03 15.99 7.00
CA THR A 217 -6.56 16.35 5.65
C THR A 217 -5.31 17.23 5.76
N TRP A 218 -4.21 16.74 5.21
CA TRP A 218 -2.91 17.42 5.20
C TRP A 218 -2.25 17.13 3.86
N GLU A 219 -2.58 17.93 2.85
CA GLU A 219 -2.00 17.78 1.52
C GLU A 219 -0.51 18.15 1.54
N PRO A 220 0.36 17.40 0.82
CA PRO A 220 0.06 16.27 -0.09
C PRO A 220 0.11 14.86 0.55
N TYR A 221 0.23 14.76 1.88
CA TYR A 221 0.39 13.48 2.59
C TYR A 221 -0.92 12.71 2.76
N ILE A 222 -2.02 13.41 3.07
CA ILE A 222 -3.32 12.82 3.43
C ILE A 222 -4.44 13.65 2.80
N GLY A 223 -5.30 13.02 2.00
CA GLY A 223 -6.48 13.68 1.44
C GLY A 223 -7.34 12.79 0.54
N LYS A 224 -8.67 12.89 0.69
CA LYS A 224 -9.64 12.03 -0.03
C LYS A 224 -9.50 12.07 -1.55
N GLN A 225 -9.13 13.23 -2.10
CA GLN A 225 -9.03 13.46 -3.55
C GLN A 225 -7.62 13.21 -4.12
N LEU A 226 -6.64 12.92 -3.26
CA LEU A 226 -5.28 12.67 -3.72
C LEU A 226 -5.15 11.24 -4.29
N PRO A 227 -4.25 11.00 -5.25
CA PRO A 227 -3.90 9.65 -5.69
C PRO A 227 -3.55 8.77 -4.50
N ALA A 228 -4.16 7.58 -4.41
CA ALA A 228 -4.03 6.66 -3.27
C ALA A 228 -4.23 7.34 -1.89
N ASN A 229 -5.09 8.37 -1.85
CA ASN A 229 -5.40 9.18 -0.67
C ASN A 229 -4.21 9.97 -0.08
N GLY A 230 -3.11 10.11 -0.82
CA GLY A 230 -1.91 10.85 -0.43
C GLY A 230 -0.75 9.92 -0.04
N LEU A 231 0.45 10.48 0.07
CA LEU A 231 1.68 9.71 0.29
C LEU A 231 1.63 8.90 1.59
N ALA A 232 1.29 9.55 2.71
CA ALA A 232 1.28 8.91 4.02
C ALA A 232 0.24 7.81 4.10
N THR A 233 -0.97 8.06 3.58
CA THR A 233 -2.02 7.02 3.50
C THR A 233 -1.57 5.85 2.64
N ASN A 234 -0.95 6.10 1.49
CA ASN A 234 -0.48 5.02 0.60
C ASN A 234 0.59 4.14 1.26
N ILE A 235 1.61 4.75 1.90
CA ILE A 235 2.65 3.99 2.62
C ILE A 235 2.00 3.17 3.73
N VAL A 236 1.17 3.79 4.57
CA VAL A 236 0.58 3.12 5.73
C VAL A 236 -0.36 1.99 5.32
N THR A 237 -1.18 2.18 4.29
CA THR A 237 -2.04 1.13 3.74
C THR A 237 -1.24 -0.04 3.19
N GLU A 238 -0.15 0.21 2.46
CA GLU A 238 0.71 -0.85 1.92
C GLU A 238 1.40 -1.63 3.04
N VAL A 239 1.98 -0.94 4.02
CA VAL A 239 2.64 -1.57 5.17
C VAL A 239 1.66 -2.44 5.94
N PHE A 240 0.44 -1.93 6.22
CA PHE A 240 -0.56 -2.74 6.92
C PHE A 240 -1.07 -3.91 6.09
N THR A 241 -1.20 -3.76 4.77
CA THR A 241 -1.58 -4.86 3.87
C THR A 241 -0.56 -5.99 3.95
N ARG A 242 0.75 -5.65 3.90
CA ARG A 242 1.86 -6.61 4.09
C ARG A 242 1.93 -7.19 5.50
N ALA A 243 1.58 -6.37 6.50
CA ALA A 243 1.41 -6.81 7.88
C ALA A 243 0.12 -7.62 8.09
N GLY A 244 -0.69 -7.80 7.03
CA GLY A 244 -1.83 -8.69 7.05
C GLY A 244 -3.17 -8.09 7.46
N PHE A 245 -3.26 -6.76 7.45
CA PHE A 245 -4.44 -6.02 7.83
C PHE A 245 -5.05 -5.33 6.61
N ARG A 246 -6.37 -5.25 6.60
CA ARG A 246 -7.08 -4.36 5.69
C ARG A 246 -7.32 -3.03 6.39
N VAL A 247 -6.93 -1.93 5.75
CA VAL A 247 -7.17 -0.60 6.29
C VAL A 247 -8.41 0.04 5.67
N GLU A 248 -9.24 0.66 6.50
CA GLU A 248 -10.37 1.49 6.07
C GLU A 248 -10.12 2.95 6.48
N MET A 249 -9.83 3.81 5.51
CA MET A 249 -9.45 5.20 5.75
C MET A 249 -10.67 6.12 5.93
N ASN A 250 -10.68 6.86 7.03
CA ASN A 250 -11.67 7.89 7.36
C ASN A 250 -11.02 9.28 7.44
N PHE A 251 -11.58 10.27 6.76
CA PHE A 251 -11.10 11.65 6.81
C PHE A 251 -11.94 12.46 7.78
N MET A 252 -11.33 12.99 8.82
CA MET A 252 -12.04 13.77 9.84
C MET A 252 -11.14 14.81 10.52
N PRO A 253 -11.69 15.82 11.19
CA PRO A 253 -10.92 16.79 11.96
C PRO A 253 -10.05 16.11 13.03
N TRP A 254 -8.85 16.65 13.28
CA TRP A 254 -7.89 16.07 14.23
C TRP A 254 -8.49 15.81 15.62
N GLN A 255 -9.27 16.75 16.15
CA GLN A 255 -9.93 16.57 17.45
C GLN A 255 -10.83 15.34 17.50
N ARG A 256 -11.53 15.03 16.40
CA ARG A 256 -12.37 13.84 16.30
C ARG A 256 -11.52 12.57 16.20
N VAL A 257 -10.42 12.60 15.42
CA VAL A 257 -9.48 11.47 15.38
C VAL A 257 -9.00 11.13 16.79
N LYS A 258 -8.59 12.13 17.58
CA LYS A 258 -8.13 11.94 18.96
C LYS A 258 -9.24 11.31 19.83
N ASN A 259 -10.41 11.93 19.88
CA ASN A 259 -11.51 11.47 20.73
C ASN A 259 -11.97 10.04 20.36
N ASP A 260 -12.15 9.77 19.06
CA ASP A 260 -12.61 8.46 18.58
C ASP A 260 -11.53 7.38 18.80
N MET A 261 -10.23 7.74 18.80
CA MET A 261 -9.15 6.83 19.20
C MET A 261 -9.18 6.50 20.71
N GLU A 262 -9.40 7.50 21.56
CA GLU A 262 -9.50 7.31 23.03
C GLU A 262 -10.71 6.44 23.42
N GLN A 263 -11.79 6.53 22.63
CA GLN A 263 -13.00 5.73 22.81
C GLN A 263 -12.88 4.33 22.19
N GLY A 264 -11.94 4.12 21.26
CA GLY A 264 -11.75 2.85 20.54
C GLY A 264 -12.62 2.69 19.29
N ASP A 265 -13.28 3.77 18.85
CA ASP A 265 -14.04 3.80 17.61
C ASP A 265 -13.14 3.84 16.36
N ILE A 266 -11.93 4.38 16.52
CA ILE A 266 -10.83 4.35 15.54
C ILE A 266 -9.67 3.54 16.09
N ASP A 267 -9.16 2.63 15.27
CA ASP A 267 -8.06 1.73 15.64
C ASP A 267 -6.71 2.42 15.50
N ILE A 268 -6.52 3.16 14.40
CA ILE A 268 -5.23 3.77 14.05
C ILE A 268 -5.40 5.19 13.51
N SER A 269 -4.44 6.07 13.79
CA SER A 269 -4.30 7.39 13.18
C SER A 269 -3.03 7.47 12.35
N VAL A 270 -3.16 8.03 11.14
CA VAL A 270 -2.05 8.28 10.23
C VAL A 270 -1.57 9.72 10.33
N GLY A 271 -0.25 9.90 10.26
CA GLY A 271 0.36 11.23 10.17
C GLY A 271 0.62 11.88 11.53
N SER A 272 0.96 11.08 12.54
CA SER A 272 1.20 11.56 13.89
C SER A 272 2.70 11.83 14.10
N TRP A 273 3.09 13.09 14.30
CA TRP A 273 4.41 13.36 14.86
C TRP A 273 4.48 12.91 16.32
N TYR A 274 5.65 12.41 16.73
CA TYR A 274 5.87 11.96 18.10
C TYR A 274 5.70 13.10 19.12
N ASN A 275 5.08 12.77 20.25
CA ASN A 275 4.91 13.64 21.40
C ASN A 275 4.75 12.78 22.66
N GLU A 276 5.46 13.12 23.74
CA GLU A 276 5.47 12.32 24.96
C GLU A 276 4.07 12.14 25.58
N THR A 277 3.27 13.21 25.64
CA THR A 277 1.90 13.15 26.17
C THR A 277 1.06 12.15 25.38
N ARG A 278 1.14 12.20 24.04
CA ARG A 278 0.42 11.24 23.17
C ARG A 278 0.96 9.82 23.28
N ALA A 279 2.26 9.63 23.53
CA ALA A 279 2.83 8.29 23.73
C ALA A 279 2.29 7.61 25.01
N ARG A 280 1.78 8.38 25.97
CA ARG A 280 1.05 7.84 27.13
C ARG A 280 -0.35 7.35 26.75
N GLU A 281 -0.99 7.97 25.77
CA GLU A 281 -2.39 7.71 25.35
C GLU A 281 -2.51 6.70 24.19
N ALA A 282 -1.51 6.63 23.31
CA ALA A 282 -1.51 5.79 22.11
C ALA A 282 -0.19 5.03 21.94
N GLN A 283 -0.22 3.89 21.24
CA GLN A 283 0.96 3.13 20.86
C GLN A 283 1.52 3.68 19.55
N PHE A 284 2.78 4.10 19.55
CA PHE A 284 3.47 4.54 18.33
C PHE A 284 4.11 3.36 17.60
N THR A 285 4.12 3.41 16.27
CA THR A 285 5.00 2.60 15.43
C THR A 285 6.39 3.23 15.34
N LYS A 286 7.36 2.54 14.72
CA LYS A 286 8.54 3.20 14.18
C LYS A 286 8.11 4.24 13.12
N ALA A 287 8.96 5.24 12.92
CA ALA A 287 8.74 6.27 11.93
C ALA A 287 8.71 5.66 10.52
N TYR A 288 7.69 6.01 9.74
CA TYR A 288 7.60 5.60 8.33
C TYR A 288 8.01 6.70 7.37
N LEU A 289 8.14 7.94 7.85
CA LEU A 289 8.61 9.09 7.08
C LEU A 289 9.21 10.12 8.05
N THR A 290 10.04 11.02 7.55
CA THR A 290 10.53 12.18 8.29
C THR A 290 10.11 13.44 7.54
N ASN A 291 9.51 14.37 8.26
CA ASN A 291 9.11 15.68 7.77
C ASN A 291 10.13 16.73 8.16
N GLU A 292 10.36 17.66 7.26
CA GLU A 292 11.23 18.81 7.50
C GLU A 292 10.35 20.03 7.71
N LEU A 293 10.44 20.65 8.89
CA LEU A 293 9.78 21.91 9.16
C LEU A 293 10.72 23.05 8.82
N VAL A 294 10.21 24.01 8.06
CA VAL A 294 10.94 25.14 7.52
C VAL A 294 10.23 26.43 7.86
N ILE A 295 11.01 27.51 7.87
CA ILE A 295 10.48 28.87 7.93
C ILE A 295 10.26 29.37 6.51
N VAL A 296 9.06 29.85 6.22
CA VAL A 296 8.79 30.66 5.03
C VAL A 296 8.73 32.12 5.45
N LYS A 297 9.56 32.95 4.82
CA LYS A 297 9.65 34.39 5.07
C LYS A 297 9.58 35.19 3.78
N ARG A 298 9.51 36.51 3.90
CA ARG A 298 9.68 37.43 2.76
C ARG A 298 11.16 37.54 2.40
N LYS A 299 11.49 37.61 1.11
CA LYS A 299 12.89 37.75 0.62
C LYS A 299 13.63 38.98 1.15
N LEU A 300 12.89 40.05 1.46
CA LEU A 300 13.45 41.30 1.99
C LEU A 300 13.72 41.24 3.51
N ASP A 301 13.27 40.20 4.19
CA ASP A 301 13.52 40.01 5.62
C ASP A 301 14.97 39.54 5.84
N LYS A 302 15.68 40.14 6.79
CA LYS A 302 17.11 39.87 7.04
C LYS A 302 17.36 38.60 7.87
N LEU A 303 16.32 37.88 8.29
CA LEU A 303 16.47 36.63 9.02
C LEU A 303 17.30 35.63 8.21
N ASN A 304 18.32 35.06 8.84
CA ASN A 304 19.08 33.93 8.32
C ASN A 304 19.52 33.05 9.49
N TYR A 305 19.60 31.73 9.28
CA TYR A 305 20.03 30.76 10.26
C TYR A 305 20.50 29.48 9.57
N SER A 306 21.42 28.77 10.21
CA SER A 306 21.83 27.40 9.84
C SER A 306 21.43 26.39 10.92
N THR A 307 21.10 26.85 12.13
CA THR A 307 20.71 26.02 13.27
C THR A 307 19.48 26.57 13.98
N THR A 308 18.78 25.70 14.72
CA THR A 308 17.62 26.10 15.54
C THR A 308 18.00 27.10 16.64
N SER A 309 19.21 27.00 17.19
CA SER A 309 19.70 27.97 18.19
C SER A 309 19.86 29.36 17.58
N GLU A 310 20.52 29.46 16.42
CA GLU A 310 20.67 30.74 15.70
C GLU A 310 19.31 31.37 15.36
N PHE A 311 18.34 30.54 14.96
CA PHE A 311 16.97 31.02 14.71
C PHE A 311 16.33 31.60 15.98
N LYS A 312 16.40 30.89 17.12
CA LYS A 312 15.87 31.35 18.41
C LYS A 312 16.53 32.65 18.87
N ASP A 313 17.86 32.72 18.79
CA ASP A 313 18.62 33.91 19.17
C ASP A 313 18.25 35.10 18.28
N TYR A 314 18.07 34.86 16.98
CA TYR A 314 17.69 35.93 16.05
C TYR A 314 16.30 36.49 16.34
N ILE A 315 15.29 35.66 16.59
CA ILE A 315 13.90 36.13 16.75
C ILE A 315 13.62 36.71 18.14
N SER A 316 14.44 36.34 19.14
CA SER A 316 14.29 36.78 20.53
C SER A 316 14.21 38.30 20.64
N ASN A 317 13.22 38.79 21.38
CA ASN A 317 12.97 40.22 21.63
C ASN A 317 12.70 41.08 20.38
N LYS A 318 12.48 40.48 19.20
CA LYS A 318 12.18 41.23 17.96
C LYS A 318 10.68 41.32 17.63
N GLY A 319 9.83 40.66 18.41
CA GLY A 319 8.36 40.76 18.25
C GLY A 319 7.83 40.12 16.97
N TYR A 320 8.51 39.10 16.43
CA TYR A 320 8.07 38.40 15.22
C TYR A 320 6.69 37.75 15.41
N ARG A 321 5.83 37.84 14.38
CA ARG A 321 4.58 37.08 14.30
C ARG A 321 4.80 35.79 13.52
N LEU A 322 4.67 34.65 14.18
CA LEU A 322 4.84 33.33 13.58
C LEU A 322 3.49 32.68 13.31
N GLY A 323 3.22 32.42 12.04
CA GLY A 323 2.04 31.68 11.62
C GLY A 323 2.24 30.17 11.71
N VAL A 324 1.29 29.49 12.36
CA VAL A 324 1.30 28.04 12.58
C VAL A 324 -0.08 27.44 12.34
N PHE A 325 -0.17 26.13 12.13
CA PHE A 325 -1.47 25.44 12.06
C PHE A 325 -2.03 25.21 13.46
N LYS A 326 -3.33 25.47 13.59
CA LYS A 326 -4.06 25.17 14.84
C LYS A 326 -4.04 23.67 15.09
N ASP A 327 -3.83 23.27 16.35
CA ASP A 327 -3.91 21.90 16.87
C ASP A 327 -2.78 20.93 16.42
N TYR A 328 -1.73 21.44 15.76
CA TYR A 328 -0.56 20.65 15.37
C TYR A 328 0.37 20.41 16.56
N GLY A 329 0.89 19.18 16.69
CA GLY A 329 1.81 18.79 17.75
C GLY A 329 3.26 19.10 17.37
N TYR A 330 3.64 20.37 17.35
CA TYR A 330 4.97 20.83 16.90
C TYR A 330 6.16 20.39 17.77
N GLY A 331 5.93 19.72 18.91
CA GLY A 331 6.97 19.07 19.69
C GLY A 331 7.71 20.01 20.65
N GLU A 332 8.70 19.47 21.35
CA GLU A 332 9.44 20.17 22.41
C GLU A 332 10.30 21.31 21.87
N GLU A 333 10.98 21.10 20.73
CA GLU A 333 11.77 22.15 20.07
C GLU A 333 10.92 23.39 19.74
N PHE A 334 9.66 23.20 19.35
CA PHE A 334 8.74 24.32 19.13
C PHE A 334 8.25 24.94 20.44
N ALA A 335 8.15 24.18 21.54
CA ALA A 335 7.79 24.72 22.84
C ALA A 335 8.80 25.74 23.36
N GLU A 336 10.06 25.68 22.90
CA GLU A 336 11.09 26.68 23.18
C GLU A 336 10.99 27.91 22.25
N ILE A 337 10.46 27.75 21.03
CA ILE A 337 10.29 28.84 20.06
C ILE A 337 9.02 29.66 20.35
N ALA A 338 7.93 28.98 20.72
CA ALA A 338 6.61 29.59 20.88
C ALA A 338 6.58 30.82 21.83
N PRO A 339 7.30 30.84 22.97
CA PRO A 339 7.34 32.00 23.86
C PRO A 339 8.09 33.21 23.28
N LEU A 340 8.94 33.01 22.26
CA LEU A 340 9.79 34.06 21.68
C LEU A 340 9.06 34.89 20.61
N VAL A 341 7.83 34.50 20.24
CA VAL A 341 7.09 35.06 19.10
C VAL A 341 5.61 35.25 19.44
N SER A 342 4.92 36.08 18.66
CA SER A 342 3.46 36.15 18.68
C SER A 342 2.88 35.11 17.72
N LEU A 343 2.05 34.19 18.22
CA LEU A 343 1.49 33.11 17.40
C LEU A 343 0.20 33.53 16.68
N ASN A 344 0.18 33.33 15.36
CA ASN A 344 -1.01 33.44 14.53
C ASN A 344 -1.46 32.05 14.08
N PHE A 345 -2.71 31.67 14.37
CA PHE A 345 -3.21 30.34 14.04
C PHE A 345 -3.96 30.30 12.70
N TYR A 346 -3.63 29.30 11.90
CA TYR A 346 -4.18 29.11 10.56
C TYR A 346 -4.81 27.73 10.40
N LYS A 347 -5.81 27.67 9.52
CA LYS A 347 -6.44 26.41 9.07
C LYS A 347 -5.96 25.96 7.69
N TYR A 348 -5.50 26.90 6.86
CA TYR A 348 -5.18 26.63 5.45
C TYR A 348 -3.82 27.24 5.08
N CYS A 349 -2.93 26.41 4.53
CA CYS A 349 -1.58 26.82 4.12
C CYS A 349 -1.61 28.01 3.14
N LYS A 350 -2.53 27.99 2.17
CA LYS A 350 -2.71 29.06 1.18
C LYS A 350 -2.98 30.43 1.81
N LYS A 351 -3.72 30.49 2.93
CA LYS A 351 -3.98 31.74 3.64
C LYS A 351 -2.73 32.19 4.41
N LEU A 352 -2.05 31.26 5.08
CA LEU A 352 -0.83 31.53 5.84
C LEU A 352 0.25 32.17 4.95
N VAL A 353 0.60 31.54 3.82
CA VAL A 353 1.63 32.11 2.91
C VAL A 353 1.24 33.48 2.34
N ARG A 354 -0.06 33.71 2.06
CA ARG A 354 -0.54 35.03 1.61
C ARG A 354 -0.41 36.09 2.69
N ASP A 355 -0.69 35.74 3.94
CA ASP A 355 -0.60 36.66 5.06
C ASP A 355 0.87 36.99 5.38
N VAL A 356 1.81 36.06 5.14
CA VAL A 356 3.26 36.36 5.18
C VAL A 356 3.62 37.41 4.12
N ALA A 357 3.21 37.21 2.87
CA ALA A 357 3.48 38.15 1.79
C ALA A 357 2.84 39.52 2.02
N ALA A 358 1.62 39.53 2.58
CA ALA A 358 0.87 40.75 2.90
C ALA A 358 1.27 41.42 4.23
N LYS A 359 2.34 40.95 4.89
CA LYS A 359 2.83 41.48 6.18
C LYS A 359 1.81 41.42 7.33
N LYS A 360 0.82 40.53 7.26
CA LYS A 360 -0.13 40.25 8.35
C LYS A 360 0.44 39.27 9.38
N THR A 361 1.37 38.42 8.95
CA THR A 361 2.28 37.65 9.80
C THR A 361 3.69 37.77 9.21
N ASP A 362 4.73 37.49 9.99
CA ASP A 362 6.10 37.71 9.56
C ASP A 362 6.75 36.46 9.01
N LEU A 363 6.53 35.35 9.70
CA LEU A 363 7.08 34.04 9.37
C LEU A 363 5.95 33.01 9.31
N ALA A 364 6.17 31.90 8.60
CA ALA A 364 5.33 30.72 8.66
C ALA A 364 6.17 29.48 8.96
N LEU A 365 5.79 28.70 9.98
CA LEU A 365 6.38 27.38 10.23
C LEU A 365 5.55 26.32 9.50
N LEU A 366 6.14 25.73 8.47
CA LEU A 366 5.45 24.80 7.57
C LEU A 366 6.30 23.55 7.35
N ASP A 367 5.66 22.43 7.03
CA ASP A 367 6.35 21.30 6.41
C ASP A 367 6.87 21.69 5.01
N HIS A 368 8.09 21.27 4.66
CA HIS A 368 8.81 21.69 3.46
C HIS A 368 8.07 21.33 2.17
N TRP A 369 7.58 20.10 2.06
CA TRP A 369 6.87 19.65 0.85
C TRP A 369 5.52 20.35 0.72
N THR A 370 4.84 20.55 1.85
CA THR A 370 3.58 21.33 1.94
C THR A 370 3.80 22.78 1.50
N ALA A 371 4.86 23.43 1.99
CA ALA A 371 5.23 24.80 1.62
C ALA A 371 5.52 24.90 0.12
N SER A 372 6.38 24.03 -0.40
CA SER A 372 6.76 23.96 -1.81
C SER A 372 5.54 23.78 -2.72
N LYS A 373 4.65 22.82 -2.42
CA LYS A 373 3.42 22.60 -3.19
C LYS A 373 2.44 23.77 -3.08
N SER A 374 2.35 24.42 -1.92
CA SER A 374 1.46 25.57 -1.71
C SER A 374 1.92 26.78 -2.52
N LEU A 375 3.21 27.14 -2.45
CA LEU A 375 3.79 28.28 -3.15
C LEU A 375 3.69 28.13 -4.68
N ASN A 376 3.91 26.93 -5.21
CA ASN A 376 3.73 26.63 -6.64
C ASN A 376 2.29 26.90 -7.15
N LYS A 377 1.28 26.83 -6.26
CA LYS A 377 -0.13 27.13 -6.59
C LYS A 377 -0.45 28.64 -6.53
N VAL A 378 0.45 29.49 -6.02
CA VAL A 378 0.26 30.94 -5.86
C VAL A 378 1.46 31.73 -6.37
N LYS A 379 1.77 31.63 -7.68
CA LYS A 379 2.98 32.20 -8.31
C LYS A 379 3.29 33.65 -7.90
N ASN A 380 2.32 34.58 -8.03
CA ASN A 380 2.51 35.98 -7.66
C ASN A 380 2.86 36.22 -6.19
N VAL A 381 2.50 35.29 -5.29
CA VAL A 381 2.86 35.34 -3.86
C VAL A 381 4.25 34.74 -3.65
N ALA A 382 4.56 33.65 -4.35
CA ALA A 382 5.83 32.94 -4.23
C ALA A 382 7.04 33.81 -4.61
N ASP A 383 6.90 34.72 -5.58
CA ASP A 383 7.99 35.58 -6.02
C ASP A 383 8.57 36.47 -4.90
N HIS A 384 7.77 36.78 -3.89
CA HIS A 384 8.15 37.61 -2.75
C HIS A 384 8.60 36.83 -1.52
N LEU A 385 8.46 35.49 -1.55
CA LEU A 385 8.73 34.62 -0.42
C LEU A 385 9.91 33.69 -0.72
N GLU A 386 10.53 33.19 0.34
CA GLU A 386 11.54 32.15 0.25
C GLU A 386 11.33 31.12 1.36
N ILE A 387 11.69 29.88 1.05
CA ILE A 387 11.72 28.78 2.00
C ILE A 387 13.14 28.69 2.55
N MET A 388 13.28 28.79 3.86
CA MET A 388 14.55 28.68 4.57
C MET A 388 14.98 27.21 4.75
N PRO A 389 16.26 26.94 5.06
CA PRO A 389 16.72 25.61 5.43
C PRO A 389 15.89 24.97 6.57
N THR A 390 15.93 23.64 6.62
CA THR A 390 15.25 22.83 7.65
C THR A 390 15.57 23.36 9.05
N LEU A 391 14.52 23.73 9.78
CA LEU A 391 14.60 24.19 11.16
C LEU A 391 14.44 23.01 12.13
N ILE A 392 13.47 22.12 11.88
CA ILE A 392 13.15 20.99 12.77
C ILE A 392 12.85 19.76 11.92
N ASN A 393 13.46 18.62 12.25
CA ASN A 393 13.07 17.34 11.68
C ASN A 393 12.03 16.66 12.57
N ARG A 394 10.95 16.15 11.98
CA ARG A 394 9.88 15.45 12.71
C ARG A 394 9.58 14.11 12.09
N ASP A 395 9.85 13.07 12.85
CA ASP A 395 9.46 11.72 12.49
C ASP A 395 7.95 11.55 12.52
N LEU A 396 7.45 10.91 11.47
CA LEU A 396 6.04 10.66 11.22
C LEU A 396 5.72 9.20 11.48
N HIS A 397 4.74 8.98 12.35
CA HIS A 397 4.37 7.67 12.85
C HIS A 397 2.89 7.38 12.61
N VAL A 398 2.55 6.10 12.70
CA VAL A 398 1.18 5.66 12.95
C VAL A 398 1.00 5.57 14.46
N THR A 399 -0.15 6.01 14.95
CA THR A 399 -0.58 5.80 16.34
C THR A 399 -1.71 4.80 16.38
N ILE A 400 -1.62 3.81 17.26
CA ILE A 400 -2.62 2.75 17.45
C ILE A 400 -3.30 2.98 18.81
N SER A 401 -4.63 2.85 18.86
CA SER A 401 -5.39 3.03 20.09
C SER A 401 -5.00 1.97 21.13
N LYS A 402 -4.68 2.41 22.35
CA LYS A 402 -4.43 1.51 23.48
C LYS A 402 -5.70 0.81 23.99
N LYS A 403 -6.89 1.17 23.50
CA LYS A 403 -8.13 0.43 23.77
C LYS A 403 -8.14 -0.95 23.12
N ARG A 404 -7.33 -1.16 22.08
CA ARG A 404 -7.12 -2.48 21.47
C ARG A 404 -6.18 -3.31 22.33
N SER A 405 -6.55 -4.54 22.67
CA SER A 405 -5.67 -5.45 23.43
C SER A 405 -4.42 -5.87 22.65
N ASP A 406 -4.48 -5.86 21.32
CA ASP A 406 -3.41 -6.27 20.40
C ASP A 406 -2.55 -5.10 19.88
N HIS A 407 -2.66 -3.90 20.48
CA HIS A 407 -2.04 -2.68 19.97
C HIS A 407 -0.50 -2.80 19.77
N LYS A 408 0.20 -3.53 20.64
CA LYS A 408 1.66 -3.77 20.52
C LYS A 408 1.99 -4.69 19.35
N LEU A 409 1.23 -5.77 19.19
CA LEU A 409 1.40 -6.73 18.10
C LEU A 409 1.17 -6.07 16.75
N ILE A 410 0.17 -5.19 16.64
CA ILE A 410 -0.08 -4.39 15.44
C ILE A 410 1.11 -3.48 15.13
N ALA A 411 1.67 -2.81 16.14
CA ALA A 411 2.82 -1.93 15.97
C ALA A 411 4.07 -2.71 15.52
N GLU A 412 4.32 -3.88 16.12
CA GLU A 412 5.42 -4.77 15.75
C GLU A 412 5.27 -5.32 14.34
N ALA A 413 4.06 -5.75 13.97
CA ALA A 413 3.74 -6.22 12.62
C ALA A 413 3.96 -5.12 11.57
N PHE A 414 3.49 -3.89 11.86
CA PHE A 414 3.75 -2.72 11.02
C PHE A 414 5.24 -2.46 10.87
N ASN A 415 5.99 -2.47 11.97
CA ASN A 415 7.43 -2.19 11.97
C ASN A 415 8.22 -3.23 11.15
N LYS A 416 7.85 -4.51 11.27
CA LYS A 416 8.45 -5.60 10.51
C LYS A 416 8.14 -5.45 9.01
N ALA A 417 6.88 -5.21 8.66
CA ALA A 417 6.45 -5.03 7.28
C ALA A 417 7.09 -3.79 6.63
N LEU A 418 7.22 -2.68 7.37
CA LEU A 418 7.91 -1.48 6.90
C LEU A 418 9.39 -1.75 6.63
N ALA A 419 10.07 -2.52 7.48
CA ALA A 419 11.46 -2.90 7.25
C ALA A 419 11.61 -3.74 5.97
N GLN A 420 10.73 -4.72 5.75
CA GLN A 420 10.71 -5.55 4.54
C GLN A 420 10.44 -4.71 3.28
N MET A 421 9.49 -3.77 3.36
CA MET A 421 9.14 -2.84 2.28
C MET A 421 10.29 -1.88 1.91
N LYS A 422 11.17 -1.57 2.86
CA LYS A 422 12.40 -0.82 2.58
C LYS A 422 13.46 -1.71 1.92
N GLN A 423 13.57 -2.98 2.32
CA GLN A 423 14.53 -3.93 1.78
C GLN A 423 14.25 -4.33 0.32
N ASP A 424 12.98 -4.49 -0.06
CA ASP A 424 12.58 -4.86 -1.42
C ASP A 424 12.39 -3.66 -2.37
N CYS A 425 12.80 -2.46 -1.95
CA CYS A 425 12.71 -1.20 -2.69
C CYS A 425 11.27 -0.73 -3.03
N SER A 426 10.22 -1.42 -2.59
CA SER A 426 8.83 -1.01 -2.83
C SER A 426 8.48 0.30 -2.11
N TYR A 427 9.10 0.58 -0.96
CA TYR A 427 9.01 1.88 -0.28
C TYR A 427 9.49 3.03 -1.17
N GLN A 428 10.66 2.87 -1.79
CA GLN A 428 11.22 3.87 -2.69
C GLN A 428 10.34 4.07 -3.94
N SER A 429 9.78 2.99 -4.48
CA SER A 429 8.84 3.04 -5.59
C SER A 429 7.60 3.90 -5.27
N ILE A 430 7.07 3.78 -4.05
CA ILE A 430 5.96 4.64 -3.58
C ILE A 430 6.40 6.11 -3.50
N LEU A 431 7.55 6.42 -2.90
CA LEU A 431 8.05 7.80 -2.83
C LEU A 431 8.16 8.44 -4.22
N ASN A 432 8.76 7.71 -5.16
CA ASN A 432 8.94 8.16 -6.55
C ASN A 432 7.59 8.40 -7.24
N LYS A 433 6.62 7.48 -7.08
CA LYS A 433 5.28 7.61 -7.68
C LYS A 433 4.53 8.87 -7.22
N HIS A 434 4.75 9.27 -5.96
CA HIS A 434 4.16 10.49 -5.40
C HIS A 434 4.99 11.74 -5.68
N HIS A 435 6.15 11.61 -6.33
CA HIS A 435 7.11 12.70 -6.54
C HIS A 435 7.49 13.37 -5.21
N TYR A 436 7.72 12.55 -4.19
CA TYR A 436 8.26 13.01 -2.92
C TYR A 436 9.68 13.53 -3.16
N PRO A 437 10.03 14.74 -2.69
CA PRO A 437 11.37 15.27 -2.88
C PRO A 437 12.38 14.42 -2.12
N HIS A 438 13.47 14.07 -2.80
CA HIS A 438 14.65 13.49 -2.16
C HIS A 438 15.55 14.67 -1.78
N HIS A 439 15.83 14.82 -0.50
CA HIS A 439 16.75 15.82 0.02
C HIS A 439 18.04 15.14 0.48
#